data_AF-A0A815W2J2-F1
#
_entry.id   AF-A0A815W2J2-F1
#
_cell.length_a   1.000
_cell.length_b   1.000
_cell.length_c   1.000
_cell.angle_alpha   90.00
_cell.angle_beta   90.00
_cell.angle_gamma   90.00
#
_symmetry.space_group_name_H-M   'P 1'
#
loop_
_entity.id
_entity.type
_entity.pdbx_description
1 polymer ?
#
loop_
_entity_poly.entity_id
_entity_poly.type
_entity_poly.pdbx_seq_one_letter_code
_entity_poly.pdbx_strand_id
1 'polypeptide(L)'
;MPEKVKIDVIIDKFPNLDRGLKDLYDKGPDNAFYLIKVWANMNYQETDNQTYNHFVLFESQESIEVEVTTKACSFGKSVAEKVEDGKTSCETGKHIYKSTDTKMCDFMVGFIKKLKNELPSREMMNHVLENFTVLQVGCAKSL
;
A
#
# COMPACT_ATOMS: atom_id res chain seq x y z
N MET A 1 17.64 5.44 -14.59
CA MET A 1 16.84 6.11 -13.54
C MET A 1 15.38 5.88 -13.86
N PRO A 2 14.53 5.56 -12.87
CA PRO A 2 13.09 5.45 -13.10
C PRO A 2 12.53 6.79 -13.62
N GLU A 3 11.43 6.70 -14.37
CA GLU A 3 10.70 7.87 -14.84
C GLU A 3 10.20 8.71 -13.66
N LYS A 4 10.28 10.04 -13.79
CA LYS A 4 9.78 10.97 -12.78
C LYS A 4 8.36 11.37 -13.12
N VAL A 5 7.44 11.18 -12.18
CA VAL A 5 6.06 11.62 -12.27
C VAL A 5 5.87 12.83 -11.36
N LYS A 6 5.26 13.90 -11.87
CA LYS A 6 4.90 15.07 -11.06
C LYS A 6 3.76 14.71 -10.12
N ILE A 7 3.88 15.07 -8.84
CA ILE A 7 2.87 14.77 -7.82
C ILE A 7 1.48 15.31 -8.17
N ASP A 8 1.41 16.47 -8.82
CA ASP A 8 0.14 17.12 -9.20
C ASP A 8 -0.74 16.25 -10.11
N VAL A 9 -0.16 15.27 -10.81
CA VAL A 9 -0.89 14.36 -11.71
C VAL A 9 -1.65 13.27 -10.94
N ILE A 10 -1.26 13.00 -9.69
CA ILE A 10 -1.80 11.88 -8.89
C ILE A 10 -2.41 12.31 -7.56
N ILE A 11 -2.22 13.57 -7.15
CA ILE A 11 -2.56 14.06 -5.81
C ILE A 11 -4.06 13.90 -5.47
N ASP A 12 -4.94 14.00 -6.46
CA ASP A 12 -6.39 13.80 -6.31
C ASP A 12 -6.77 12.33 -6.04
N LYS A 13 -5.87 11.39 -6.36
CA LYS A 13 -6.07 9.96 -6.14
C LYS A 13 -5.72 9.52 -4.72
N PHE A 14 -5.20 10.40 -3.87
CA PHE A 14 -4.74 10.07 -2.52
C PHE A 14 -5.37 10.97 -1.45
N PRO A 15 -5.36 10.56 -0.16
CA PRO A 15 -5.87 11.39 0.93
C PRO A 15 -5.21 12.76 0.98
N ASN A 16 -6.01 13.80 1.20
CA ASN A 16 -5.60 15.20 1.22
C ASN A 16 -5.66 15.87 2.61
N LEU A 17 -6.13 15.13 3.63
CA LEU A 17 -6.11 15.56 5.03
C LEU A 17 -4.75 15.25 5.68
N ASP A 18 -4.60 15.53 6.97
CA ASP A 18 -3.37 15.26 7.74
C ASP A 18 -2.85 13.83 7.52
N ARG A 19 -1.53 13.70 7.35
CA ARG A 19 -0.87 12.46 6.90
C ARG A 19 -1.37 11.94 5.54
N GLY A 20 -1.84 12.84 4.68
CA GLY A 20 -2.14 12.63 3.27
C GLY A 20 -0.91 12.80 2.38
N LEU A 21 -1.02 12.46 1.10
CA LEU A 21 0.16 12.42 0.20
C LEU A 21 0.85 13.79 0.10
N LYS A 22 0.08 14.88 -0.03
CA LYS A 22 0.64 16.22 -0.15
C LYS A 22 1.37 16.68 1.10
N ASP A 23 0.74 16.50 2.27
CA ASP A 23 1.32 16.82 3.57
C ASP A 23 2.64 16.06 3.80
N LEU A 24 2.67 14.76 3.45
CA LEU A 24 3.88 13.95 3.53
C LEU A 24 4.95 14.43 2.55
N TYR A 25 4.57 14.68 1.29
CA TYR A 25 5.50 15.12 0.25
C TYR A 25 6.14 16.47 0.57
N ASP A 26 5.36 17.42 1.10
CA ASP A 26 5.86 18.73 1.51
C ASP A 26 6.86 18.65 2.68
N LYS A 27 6.73 17.62 3.54
CA LYS A 27 7.65 17.34 4.66
C LYS A 27 8.92 16.62 4.20
N GLY A 28 8.84 15.84 3.11
CA GLY A 28 9.97 15.12 2.55
C GLY A 28 10.43 13.92 3.39
N PRO A 29 11.62 13.36 3.08
CA PRO A 29 12.56 13.80 2.05
C PRO A 29 12.17 13.37 0.62
N ASP A 30 12.56 14.13 -0.40
CA ASP A 30 12.18 13.90 -1.81
C ASP A 30 12.52 12.50 -2.34
N ASN A 31 13.60 11.89 -1.82
CA ASN A 31 14.08 10.58 -2.26
C ASN A 31 13.33 9.40 -1.62
N ALA A 32 12.31 9.65 -0.78
CA ALA A 32 11.51 8.61 -0.12
C ALA A 32 10.16 8.34 -0.81
N PHE A 33 9.86 9.01 -1.92
CA PHE A 33 8.57 8.90 -2.61
C PHE A 33 8.67 8.11 -3.91
N TYR A 34 7.80 7.11 -4.04
CA TYR A 34 7.72 6.23 -5.21
C TYR A 34 6.28 6.06 -5.66
N LEU A 35 6.07 6.03 -6.97
CA LEU A 35 4.79 5.66 -7.58
C LEU A 35 4.95 4.31 -8.26
N ILE A 36 4.12 3.34 -7.87
CA ILE A 36 4.11 2.00 -8.43
C ILE A 36 2.80 1.81 -9.19
N LYS A 37 2.90 1.57 -10.51
CA LYS A 37 1.76 1.15 -11.33
C LYS A 37 1.71 -0.37 -11.39
N VAL A 38 0.63 -0.96 -10.86
CA VAL A 38 0.47 -2.41 -10.77
C VAL A 38 -0.53 -2.89 -11.82
N TRP A 39 -0.18 -3.94 -12.57
CA TRP A 39 -1.12 -4.72 -13.36
C TRP A 39 -1.50 -5.97 -12.58
N ALA A 40 -2.61 -5.91 -11.84
CA ALA A 40 -3.07 -7.02 -11.03
C ALA A 40 -3.51 -8.20 -11.89
N ASN A 41 -3.04 -9.41 -11.56
CA ASN A 41 -3.52 -10.65 -12.17
C ASN A 41 -4.77 -11.14 -11.43
N MET A 42 -5.93 -10.98 -12.05
CA MET A 42 -7.23 -11.42 -11.51
C MET A 42 -7.63 -12.83 -11.98
N ASN A 43 -6.78 -13.49 -12.78
CA ASN A 43 -7.03 -14.83 -13.30
C ASN A 43 -6.55 -15.91 -12.31
N TYR A 44 -7.25 -16.03 -11.19
CA TYR A 44 -7.05 -17.11 -10.21
C TYR A 44 -8.31 -17.97 -10.06
N GLN A 45 -8.15 -19.21 -9.62
CA GLN A 45 -9.27 -20.10 -9.27
C GLN A 45 -9.66 -19.88 -7.81
N GLU A 46 -10.96 -19.71 -7.54
CA GLU A 46 -11.46 -19.63 -6.17
C GLU A 46 -11.45 -21.02 -5.54
N THR A 47 -11.10 -21.09 -4.25
CA THR A 47 -11.14 -22.31 -3.45
C THR A 47 -11.82 -22.03 -2.12
N ASP A 48 -12.48 -23.04 -1.54
CA ASP A 48 -13.26 -22.89 -0.30
C ASP A 48 -12.42 -22.38 0.89
N ASN A 49 -11.11 -22.63 0.88
CA ASN A 49 -10.16 -22.24 1.93
C ASN A 49 -9.14 -21.18 1.46
N GLN A 50 -9.50 -20.34 0.49
CA GLN A 50 -8.61 -19.31 -0.01
C GLN A 50 -8.29 -18.25 1.07
N THR A 51 -7.01 -17.92 1.21
CA THR A 51 -6.54 -16.83 2.08
C THR A 51 -6.01 -15.66 1.26
N TYR A 52 -6.21 -14.45 1.76
CA TYR A 52 -5.81 -13.20 1.12
C TYR A 52 -4.80 -12.50 2.03
N ASN A 53 -3.57 -12.34 1.55
CA ASN A 53 -2.46 -11.86 2.37
C ASN A 53 -1.78 -10.64 1.76
N HIS A 54 -1.42 -9.69 2.61
CA HIS A 54 -0.55 -8.55 2.35
C HIS A 54 0.64 -8.66 3.29
N PHE A 55 1.84 -8.76 2.73
CA PHE A 55 3.09 -8.89 3.49
C PHE A 55 4.03 -7.76 3.11
N VAL A 56 4.66 -7.16 4.12
CA VAL A 56 5.61 -6.06 3.96
C VAL A 56 6.96 -6.49 4.52
N LEU A 57 8.01 -6.24 3.75
CA LEU A 57 9.39 -6.45 4.14
C LEU A 57 10.24 -5.31 3.59
N PHE A 58 11.07 -4.73 4.45
CA PHE A 58 12.10 -3.79 4.04
C PHE A 58 13.36 -3.98 4.88
N GLU A 59 14.47 -3.51 4.30
CA GLU A 59 15.80 -3.54 4.87
C GLU A 59 16.23 -2.12 5.25
N SER A 60 16.88 -2.01 6.41
CA SER A 60 17.49 -0.80 6.93
C SER A 60 18.98 -1.04 7.18
N GLN A 61 19.76 0.03 7.13
CA GLN A 61 21.17 0.04 7.54
C GLN A 61 21.33 0.11 9.06
N GLU A 62 20.29 0.57 9.76
CA GLU A 62 20.29 0.77 11.22
C GLU A 62 19.16 -0.01 11.88
N SER A 63 19.36 -0.35 13.15
CA SER A 63 18.32 -0.95 14.00
C SER A 63 17.28 0.10 14.36
N ILE A 64 16.09 0.01 13.78
CA ILE A 64 15.03 1.00 13.91
C ILE A 64 13.72 0.38 14.37
N GLU A 65 12.92 1.18 15.07
CA GLU A 65 11.49 0.93 15.27
C GLU A 65 10.72 1.62 14.16
N VAL A 66 9.73 0.94 13.58
CA VAL A 66 9.02 1.41 12.40
C VAL A 66 7.52 1.30 12.59
N GLU A 67 6.82 2.37 12.23
CA GLU A 67 5.39 2.39 11.97
C GLU A 67 5.18 2.22 10.46
N VAL A 68 4.43 1.19 10.07
CA VAL A 68 4.00 1.03 8.67
C VAL A 68 2.51 1.28 8.62
N THR A 69 2.11 2.31 7.88
CA THR A 69 0.71 2.60 7.60
C THR A 69 0.40 2.23 6.14
N THR A 70 -0.62 1.41 5.92
CA THR A 70 -1.14 1.07 4.58
C THR A 70 -2.60 1.50 4.49
N LYS A 71 -2.89 2.48 3.63
CA LYS A 71 -4.23 3.03 3.39
C LYS A 71 -4.76 2.58 2.03
N ALA A 72 -5.88 1.87 2.02
CA ALA A 72 -6.66 1.68 0.80
C ALA A 72 -7.52 2.93 0.57
N CYS A 73 -7.52 3.43 -0.65
CA CYS A 73 -8.13 4.71 -1.00
C CYS A 73 -9.10 4.55 -2.18
N SER A 74 -10.26 5.18 -2.09
CA SER A 74 -11.25 5.26 -3.15
C SER A 74 -11.62 6.72 -3.39
N PHE A 75 -11.53 7.19 -4.64
CA PHE A 75 -11.75 8.60 -5.01
C PHE A 75 -10.99 9.59 -4.11
N GLY A 76 -9.72 9.28 -3.84
CA GLY A 76 -8.85 10.12 -2.99
C GLY A 76 -9.16 10.08 -1.49
N LYS A 77 -10.09 9.24 -1.02
CA LYS A 77 -10.42 9.11 0.40
C LYS A 77 -9.96 7.77 0.95
N SER A 78 -9.40 7.77 2.16
CA SER A 78 -9.08 6.52 2.85
C SER A 78 -10.37 5.81 3.26
N VAL A 79 -10.50 4.54 2.84
CA VAL A 79 -11.68 3.70 3.11
C VAL A 79 -11.34 2.51 4.01
N ALA A 80 -10.06 2.14 4.09
CA ALA A 80 -9.53 1.22 5.07
C ALA A 80 -8.08 1.61 5.38
N GLU A 81 -7.66 1.39 6.62
CA GLU A 81 -6.32 1.67 7.09
C GLU A 81 -5.81 0.50 7.94
N LYS A 82 -4.55 0.16 7.76
CA LYS A 82 -3.81 -0.77 8.60
C LYS A 82 -2.55 -0.08 9.09
N VAL A 83 -2.37 -0.06 10.41
CA VAL A 83 -1.16 0.46 11.07
C VAL A 83 -0.48 -0.69 11.79
N GLU A 84 0.79 -0.90 11.51
CA GLU A 84 1.62 -1.93 12.12
C GLU A 84 2.89 -1.32 12.69
N ASP A 85 3.10 -1.55 13.98
CA ASP A 85 4.37 -1.24 14.64
C ASP A 85 5.27 -2.47 14.66
N GLY A 86 6.57 -2.25 14.50
CA GLY A 86 7.55 -3.30 14.71
C GLY A 86 8.97 -2.78 14.78
N LYS A 87 9.89 -3.71 14.99
CA LYS A 87 11.31 -3.42 15.13
C LYS A 87 12.10 -4.29 14.16
N THR A 88 13.15 -3.73 13.59
CA THR A 88 14.03 -4.52 12.73
C THR A 88 14.79 -5.57 13.53
N SER A 89 14.85 -6.80 13.02
CA SER A 89 15.75 -7.85 13.50
C SER A 89 17.09 -7.79 12.75
N CYS A 90 18.21 -8.07 13.44
CA CYS A 90 19.49 -8.24 12.76
C CYS A 90 19.57 -9.65 12.15
N GLU A 91 19.52 -9.73 10.83
CA GLU A 91 19.64 -10.96 10.05
C GLU A 91 20.83 -10.78 9.10
N THR A 92 21.84 -11.65 9.21
CA THR A 92 23.05 -11.64 8.34
C THR A 92 23.75 -10.29 8.20
N GLY A 93 23.74 -9.47 9.25
CA GLY A 93 24.37 -8.14 9.28
C GLY A 93 23.51 -7.02 8.67
N LYS A 94 22.23 -7.30 8.38
CA LYS A 94 21.24 -6.35 7.89
C LYS A 94 20.09 -6.23 8.89
N HIS A 95 19.48 -5.06 8.97
CA HIS A 95 18.33 -4.83 9.84
C HIS A 95 17.03 -4.97 9.04
N ILE A 96 16.28 -6.04 9.28
CA ILE A 96 15.09 -6.41 8.48
C ILE A 96 13.82 -6.21 9.30
N TYR A 97 12.84 -5.51 8.75
CA TYR A 97 11.48 -5.51 9.26
C TYR A 97 10.63 -6.49 8.45
N LYS A 98 9.72 -7.19 9.12
CA LYS A 98 8.71 -8.06 8.52
C LYS A 98 7.37 -7.80 9.19
N SER A 99 6.32 -7.55 8.39
CA SER A 99 4.95 -7.47 8.91
C SER A 99 4.57 -8.78 9.58
N THR A 100 3.92 -8.71 10.74
CA THR A 100 3.53 -9.90 11.52
C THR A 100 2.09 -10.30 11.24
N ASP A 101 1.20 -9.32 11.04
CA ASP A 101 -0.16 -9.58 10.60
C ASP A 101 -0.21 -9.50 9.07
N THR A 102 -0.24 -10.64 8.41
CA THR A 102 -0.26 -10.67 6.94
C THR A 102 -1.66 -10.70 6.37
N LYS A 103 -2.73 -10.77 7.18
CA LYS A 103 -4.08 -10.91 6.64
C LYS A 103 -4.54 -9.59 6.04
N MET A 104 -5.17 -9.66 4.87
CA MET A 104 -5.89 -8.52 4.31
C MET A 104 -7.17 -8.28 5.12
N CYS A 105 -7.56 -7.00 5.25
CA CYS A 105 -8.82 -6.64 5.90
C CYS A 105 -10.03 -7.01 5.03
N ASP A 106 -11.20 -7.15 5.66
CA ASP A 106 -12.44 -7.56 4.99
C ASP A 106 -12.81 -6.66 3.81
N PHE A 107 -12.52 -5.36 3.91
CA PHE A 107 -12.72 -4.42 2.81
C PHE A 107 -11.93 -4.83 1.57
N MET A 108 -10.62 -5.10 1.72
CA MET A 108 -9.75 -5.48 0.59
C MET A 108 -10.14 -6.82 0.01
N VAL A 109 -10.45 -7.80 0.87
CA VAL A 109 -10.92 -9.12 0.44
C VAL A 109 -12.23 -9.00 -0.34
N GLY A 110 -13.19 -8.24 0.18
CA GLY A 110 -14.46 -7.96 -0.48
C GLY A 110 -14.25 -7.26 -1.82
N PHE A 111 -13.39 -6.24 -1.88
CA PHE A 111 -13.08 -5.51 -3.09
C PHE A 111 -12.51 -6.42 -4.20
N ILE A 112 -11.53 -7.28 -3.88
CA ILE A 112 -10.94 -8.23 -4.83
C ILE A 112 -11.99 -9.21 -5.34
N LYS A 113 -12.84 -9.74 -4.46
CA LYS A 113 -13.94 -10.65 -4.84
C LYS A 113 -14.95 -9.97 -5.76
N LYS A 114 -15.36 -8.75 -5.46
CA LYS A 114 -16.29 -7.98 -6.31
C LYS A 114 -15.69 -7.67 -7.68
N LEU A 115 -14.43 -7.24 -7.71
CA LEU A 115 -13.72 -7.01 -8.98
C LEU A 115 -13.72 -8.26 -9.85
N LYS A 116 -13.47 -9.45 -9.27
CA LYS A 116 -13.43 -10.71 -10.00
C LYS A 116 -14.80 -11.21 -10.44
N ASN A 117 -15.77 -11.23 -9.51
CA ASN A 117 -16.99 -12.02 -9.65
C ASN A 117 -18.19 -11.19 -10.14
N GLU A 118 -18.19 -9.89 -9.90
CA GLU A 118 -19.33 -9.02 -10.26
C GLU A 118 -19.10 -8.24 -11.55
N LEU A 119 -17.86 -8.11 -12.03
CA LEU A 119 -17.54 -7.35 -13.24
C LEU A 119 -17.38 -8.28 -14.46
N PRO A 120 -18.13 -8.04 -15.55
CA PRO A 120 -18.17 -8.95 -16.71
C PRO A 120 -16.95 -8.84 -17.62
N SER A 121 -16.13 -7.78 -17.49
CA SER A 121 -15.00 -7.54 -18.38
C SER A 121 -13.82 -6.87 -17.68
N ARG A 122 -12.63 -7.07 -18.25
CA ARG A 122 -11.38 -6.42 -17.79
C ARG A 122 -11.45 -4.90 -17.91
N GLU A 123 -12.17 -4.38 -18.90
CA GLU A 123 -12.36 -2.94 -19.10
C GLU A 123 -13.13 -2.32 -17.93
N MET A 124 -14.22 -2.97 -17.49
CA MET A 124 -14.95 -2.52 -16.31
C MET A 124 -14.12 -2.61 -15.03
N MET A 125 -13.30 -3.66 -14.88
CA MET A 125 -12.34 -3.74 -13.76
C MET A 125 -11.37 -2.55 -13.79
N ASN A 126 -10.82 -2.21 -14.95
CA ASN A 126 -9.91 -1.08 -15.09
C ASN A 126 -10.59 0.24 -14.70
N HIS A 127 -11.83 0.48 -15.13
CA HIS A 127 -12.58 1.70 -14.75
C HIS A 127 -12.81 1.80 -13.24
N VAL A 128 -13.08 0.70 -12.56
CA VAL A 128 -13.16 0.70 -11.09
C VAL A 128 -11.78 0.98 -10.48
N LEU A 129 -10.71 0.41 -11.02
CA LEU A 129 -9.34 0.58 -10.54
C LEU A 129 -8.76 1.99 -10.80
N GLU A 130 -9.28 2.76 -11.75
CA GLU A 130 -8.86 4.15 -12.02
C GLU A 130 -8.98 5.08 -10.81
N ASN A 131 -9.89 4.77 -9.89
CA ASN A 131 -10.13 5.54 -8.68
C ASN A 131 -9.83 4.76 -7.40
N PHE A 132 -9.10 3.64 -7.53
CA PHE A 132 -8.63 2.84 -6.41
C PHE A 132 -7.11 2.92 -6.31
N THR A 133 -6.60 3.36 -5.16
CA THR A 133 -5.17 3.48 -4.91
C THR A 133 -4.81 2.94 -3.52
N VAL A 134 -3.53 2.65 -3.31
CA VAL A 134 -2.99 2.28 -2.00
C VAL A 134 -1.84 3.22 -1.69
N LEU A 135 -1.88 3.83 -0.50
CA LEU A 135 -0.79 4.65 0.04
C LEU A 135 -0.13 3.88 1.19
N GLN A 136 1.15 3.54 1.02
CA GLN A 136 1.95 2.91 2.06
C GLN A 136 3.03 3.88 2.55
N VAL A 137 3.13 4.05 3.86
CA VAL A 137 4.03 4.99 4.52
C VAL A 137 4.79 4.24 5.62
N GLY A 138 6.12 4.20 5.52
CA GLY A 138 7.00 3.68 6.57
C GLY A 138 7.68 4.83 7.30
N CYS A 139 7.50 4.92 8.62
CA CYS A 139 8.09 5.95 9.45
C CYS A 139 8.99 5.32 10.51
N ALA A 140 10.27 5.68 10.52
CA ALA A 140 11.14 5.36 11.65
C ALA A 140 10.68 6.15 12.88
N LYS A 141 10.43 5.46 14.00
CA LYS A 141 10.17 6.10 15.29
C LYS A 141 11.51 6.40 15.95
N SER A 142 11.73 7.66 16.31
CA SER A 142 12.83 8.03 17.20
C SER A 142 12.55 7.48 18.60
N LEU A 143 13.51 6.71 19.13
CA LEU A 143 13.53 6.20 20.51
C LEU A 143 13.58 7.34 21.54
#